data_AF-A0AAU9YXR7-F1
#
_entry.id   AF-A0AAU9YXR7-F1
#
_cell.length_a   1.000
_cell.length_b   1.000
_cell.length_c   1.000
_cell.angle_alpha   90.00
_cell.angle_beta   90.00
_cell.angle_gamma   90.00
#
_symmetry.space_group_name_H-M   'P 1'
#
loop_
_entity.id
_entity.type
_entity.pdbx_description
1 polymer ?
#
loop_
_entity_poly.entity_id
_entity_poly.type
_entity_poly.pdbx_seq_one_letter_code
_entity_poly.pdbx_strand_id
1 'polypeptide(L)'
;MKKFFQEIKADIKFKSAGPGQKLTDSAGEKTPKEKSPQQAFQQPRQGPTNEAQMAAAAALARLEQKQPRARGPTSQDSIRNQVRKELQAEATSSNSPGTPATNLVPEPKEEISPHLAVPGVYFICPLTGATLRRDQRDTHIKEAILSHFSTDPVAASIMKIHTFNRDRDRVKLGVDTIAKYLDNIHLHPEEEKYQKIKLQNKVFQERINCLEGTHEFFEAIGFKKVTLPVPDQEGSEEFYVLGEATRAQPQSLEQHKQQLLGAEPVRAMLDRQRRVFRPSALASHFELPPDFFSLTAEEVKREQRLRSEAVERLSSLRTKAMREKEEQRELRKYTYALLRVRLPDGCLLQGTFYARERLPVLFQFVREALQNDWLPFELRASGGQRLVEDEALALNECGLVPSALLTFCWDASVLEDMRAAGAEPATSVLRPELLATIEQLS
;
A
#
# COMPACT_ATOMS: atom_id res chain seq x y z
N MET A 1 19.80 19.69 -36.09
CA MET A 1 18.72 18.85 -36.67
C MET A 1 17.31 19.08 -36.10
N LYS A 2 17.10 19.43 -34.82
CA LYS A 2 15.73 19.58 -34.25
C LYS A 2 14.89 20.75 -34.80
N LYS A 3 15.51 21.84 -35.28
CA LYS A 3 14.80 22.99 -35.86
C LYS A 3 14.21 22.70 -37.24
N PHE A 4 14.91 21.91 -38.05
CA PHE A 4 14.49 21.54 -39.41
C PHE A 4 13.17 20.72 -39.42
N PHE A 5 13.01 19.79 -38.47
CA PHE A 5 11.79 19.00 -38.35
C PHE A 5 10.59 19.79 -37.81
N GLN A 6 10.81 20.91 -37.12
CA GLN A 6 9.72 21.78 -36.66
C GLN A 6 9.15 22.61 -37.80
N GLU A 7 10.00 23.11 -38.70
CA GLU A 7 9.57 23.85 -39.89
C GLU A 7 8.75 22.95 -40.84
N ILE A 8 9.19 21.72 -41.09
CA ILE A 8 8.43 20.76 -41.91
C ILE A 8 7.05 20.45 -41.29
N LYS A 9 6.97 20.29 -39.96
CA LYS A 9 5.69 20.06 -39.28
C LYS A 9 4.76 21.26 -39.31
N ALA A 10 5.30 22.49 -39.33
CA ALA A 10 4.50 23.70 -39.46
C ALA A 10 3.95 23.86 -40.89
N ASP A 11 4.77 23.55 -41.90
CA ASP A 11 4.43 23.70 -43.31
C ASP A 11 3.37 22.67 -43.78
N ILE A 12 3.43 21.44 -43.24
CA ILE A 12 2.39 20.42 -43.47
C ILE A 12 1.04 20.85 -42.86
N LYS A 13 1.06 21.47 -41.68
CA LYS A 13 -0.17 21.95 -41.03
C LYS A 13 -0.80 23.12 -41.79
N PHE A 14 0.02 24.03 -42.32
CA PHE A 14 -0.47 25.16 -43.12
C PHE A 14 -1.05 24.73 -44.47
N LYS A 15 -0.48 23.70 -45.12
CA LYS A 15 -1.03 23.15 -46.38
C LYS A 15 -2.30 22.31 -46.19
N SER A 16 -2.54 21.76 -44.99
CA SER A 16 -3.77 21.02 -44.65
C SER A 16 -4.96 21.92 -44.31
N ALA A 17 -4.71 23.18 -43.99
CA ALA A 17 -5.75 24.19 -43.82
C ALA A 17 -6.08 24.74 -45.21
N GLY A 18 -7.25 24.38 -45.74
CA GLY A 18 -7.72 24.79 -47.07
C GLY A 18 -7.66 26.31 -47.32
N PRO A 19 -7.79 26.75 -48.59
CA PRO A 19 -7.52 28.13 -48.97
C PRO A 19 -8.43 29.12 -48.21
N GLY A 20 -7.81 30.05 -47.48
CA GLY A 20 -8.50 31.05 -46.67
C GLY A 20 -9.25 32.07 -47.52
N GLN A 21 -10.53 32.27 -47.21
CA GLN A 21 -11.40 33.23 -47.88
C GLN A 21 -11.41 34.56 -47.09
N LYS A 22 -11.13 35.69 -47.74
CA LYS A 22 -11.16 37.02 -47.12
C LYS A 22 -12.56 37.63 -47.24
N LEU A 23 -12.99 38.34 -46.19
CA LEU A 23 -14.35 38.88 -45.99
C LEU A 23 -14.73 40.09 -46.88
N THR A 24 -14.10 40.29 -48.05
CA THR A 24 -14.37 41.45 -48.92
C THR A 24 -14.83 41.11 -50.33
N ASP A 25 -14.96 39.84 -50.72
CA ASP A 25 -15.46 39.49 -52.05
C ASP A 25 -16.98 39.22 -52.02
N SER A 26 -17.71 39.95 -52.87
CA SER A 26 -19.13 39.73 -53.19
C SER A 26 -19.35 39.86 -54.70
N ALA A 27 -20.27 39.03 -55.19
CA ALA A 27 -20.70 38.79 -56.58
C ALA A 27 -19.72 37.94 -57.41
N GLY A 28 -20.09 36.87 -58.10
CA GLY A 28 -21.41 36.35 -58.44
C GLY A 28 -21.34 35.85 -59.89
N GLU A 29 -21.49 34.54 -60.12
CA GLU A 29 -21.75 34.02 -61.47
C GLU A 29 -22.60 32.75 -61.35
N LYS A 30 -23.84 32.86 -61.81
CA LYS A 30 -24.80 31.75 -62.01
C LYS A 30 -24.79 31.37 -63.48
N THR A 31 -25.26 30.16 -63.81
CA THR A 31 -26.40 29.87 -64.73
C THR A 31 -26.45 28.35 -65.08
N PRO A 32 -27.51 27.80 -65.73
CA PRO A 32 -28.91 27.74 -65.26
C PRO A 32 -29.67 26.41 -65.64
N LYS A 33 -30.93 26.26 -65.17
CA LYS A 33 -32.16 25.67 -65.82
C LYS A 33 -33.05 24.85 -64.84
N GLU A 34 -34.39 24.85 -64.85
CA GLU A 34 -35.46 25.68 -65.47
C GLU A 34 -36.86 25.27 -64.91
N LYS A 35 -37.84 26.21 -64.95
CA LYS A 35 -39.35 26.10 -64.88
C LYS A 35 -40.05 25.93 -63.51
N SER A 36 -41.17 26.61 -63.17
CA SER A 36 -42.06 27.62 -63.82
C SER A 36 -42.94 28.37 -62.76
N PRO A 37 -43.69 29.45 -63.12
CA PRO A 37 -43.97 30.61 -62.25
C PRO A 37 -45.42 30.76 -61.73
N GLN A 38 -45.61 31.48 -60.62
CA GLN A 38 -46.84 32.23 -60.30
C GLN A 38 -46.50 33.62 -59.71
N GLN A 39 -47.13 34.65 -60.26
CA GLN A 39 -46.98 36.07 -59.89
C GLN A 39 -47.99 36.46 -58.80
N ALA A 40 -47.55 37.24 -57.81
CA ALA A 40 -48.41 38.15 -57.05
C ALA A 40 -47.63 39.39 -56.58
N PHE A 41 -48.06 40.54 -57.13
CA PHE A 41 -47.96 41.95 -56.70
C PHE A 41 -46.90 42.41 -55.67
N GLN A 42 -46.09 43.40 -56.07
CA GLN A 42 -45.19 44.17 -55.21
C GLN A 42 -45.95 45.24 -54.39
N GLN A 43 -45.75 45.24 -53.06
CA GLN A 43 -46.05 46.38 -52.19
C GLN A 43 -44.74 47.08 -51.76
N PRO A 44 -44.74 48.41 -51.55
CA PRO A 44 -43.54 49.17 -51.20
C PRO A 44 -43.04 48.80 -49.79
N ARG A 45 -41.70 48.77 -49.62
CA ARG A 45 -41.02 48.42 -48.36
C ARG A 45 -41.47 49.32 -47.21
N GLN A 46 -42.08 48.74 -46.18
CA GLN A 46 -42.32 49.41 -44.91
C GLN A 46 -41.00 49.56 -44.12
N GLY A 47 -40.82 50.72 -43.48
CA GLY A 47 -39.69 50.97 -42.58
C GLY A 47 -39.75 50.08 -41.33
N PRO A 48 -38.62 49.96 -40.58
CA PRO A 48 -38.50 49.04 -39.47
C PRO A 48 -39.57 49.30 -38.40
N THR A 49 -40.25 48.23 -37.98
CA THR A 49 -41.35 48.25 -37.01
C THR A 49 -40.88 48.79 -35.65
N ASN A 50 -41.80 49.39 -34.89
CA ASN A 50 -41.51 49.97 -33.56
C ASN A 50 -40.84 48.98 -32.60
N GLU A 51 -41.14 47.69 -32.70
CA GLU A 51 -40.48 46.63 -31.93
C GLU A 51 -39.00 46.46 -32.30
N ALA A 52 -38.66 46.55 -33.59
CA ALA A 52 -37.28 46.47 -34.04
C ALA A 52 -36.46 47.68 -33.56
N GLN A 53 -37.07 48.87 -33.53
CA GLN A 53 -36.43 50.07 -33.00
C GLN A 53 -36.26 50.02 -31.47
N MET A 54 -37.26 49.51 -30.76
CA MET A 54 -37.21 49.35 -29.30
C MET A 54 -36.19 48.28 -28.88
N ALA A 55 -36.09 47.18 -29.63
CA ALA A 55 -35.06 46.16 -29.44
C ALA A 55 -33.65 46.70 -29.73
N ALA A 56 -33.49 47.53 -30.77
CA ALA A 56 -32.23 48.20 -31.07
C ALA A 56 -31.82 49.18 -29.95
N ALA A 57 -32.77 49.98 -29.45
CA ALA A 57 -32.53 50.89 -28.33
C ALA A 57 -32.17 50.14 -27.03
N ALA A 58 -32.85 49.02 -26.75
CA ALA A 58 -32.53 48.17 -25.60
C ALA A 58 -31.14 47.50 -25.71
N ALA A 59 -30.72 47.14 -26.92
CA ALA A 59 -29.38 46.60 -27.16
C ALA A 59 -28.29 47.66 -26.95
N LEU A 60 -28.51 48.89 -27.40
CA LEU A 60 -27.59 50.01 -27.18
C LEU A 60 -27.50 50.40 -25.70
N ALA A 61 -28.63 50.43 -24.98
CA ALA A 61 -28.64 50.69 -23.54
C ALA A 61 -27.87 49.63 -22.72
N ARG A 62 -27.86 48.36 -23.17
CA ARG A 62 -27.05 47.29 -22.56
C ARG A 62 -25.55 47.44 -22.85
N LEU A 63 -25.18 48.02 -23.98
CA LEU A 63 -23.80 48.34 -24.32
C LEU A 63 -23.27 49.53 -23.51
N GLU A 64 -24.10 50.56 -23.31
CA GLU A 64 -23.73 51.76 -22.56
C GLU A 64 -23.69 51.55 -21.03
N GLN A 65 -24.51 50.65 -20.46
CA GLN A 65 -24.47 50.33 -19.02
C GLN A 65 -23.30 49.43 -18.61
N LYS A 66 -22.49 48.95 -19.56
CA LYS A 66 -21.31 48.12 -19.26
C LYS A 66 -20.10 49.00 -18.93
N GLN A 67 -20.09 49.57 -17.72
CA GLN A 67 -18.84 50.00 -17.09
C GLN A 67 -17.84 48.82 -17.06
N PRO A 68 -16.52 49.08 -17.18
CA PRO A 68 -15.51 48.04 -17.28
C PRO A 68 -15.35 47.35 -15.93
N ARG A 69 -16.14 46.31 -15.66
CA ARG A 69 -15.78 45.33 -14.63
C ARG A 69 -14.53 44.62 -15.11
N ALA A 70 -13.45 44.77 -14.34
CA ALA A 70 -12.18 44.11 -14.52
C ALA A 70 -12.40 42.64 -14.93
N ARG A 71 -11.83 42.25 -16.07
CA ARG A 71 -11.76 40.84 -16.49
C ARG A 71 -11.08 40.06 -15.36
N GLY A 72 -11.84 39.30 -14.58
CA GLY A 72 -11.30 38.19 -13.81
C GLY A 72 -10.57 37.24 -14.77
N PRO A 73 -9.56 36.49 -14.31
CA PRO A 73 -8.60 35.86 -15.21
C PRO A 73 -9.23 34.65 -15.90
N THR A 74 -9.90 34.88 -17.01
CA THR A 74 -10.32 33.87 -17.99
C THR A 74 -9.13 33.46 -18.83
N SER A 75 -8.12 32.86 -18.21
CA SER A 75 -7.11 32.11 -18.94
C SER A 75 -6.87 30.78 -18.23
N GLN A 76 -6.84 29.72 -19.04
CA GLN A 76 -6.54 28.36 -18.61
C GLN A 76 -5.22 28.30 -17.80
N ASP A 77 -4.32 29.25 -18.03
CA ASP A 77 -3.07 29.42 -17.31
C ASP A 77 -3.22 29.98 -15.90
N SER A 78 -4.23 30.83 -15.62
CA SER A 78 -4.50 31.27 -14.24
C SER A 78 -4.99 30.11 -13.39
N ILE A 79 -5.82 29.24 -13.96
CA ILE A 79 -6.31 28.02 -13.29
C ILE A 79 -5.15 27.04 -13.07
N ARG A 80 -4.28 26.83 -14.08
CA ARG A 80 -3.09 25.98 -13.94
C ARG A 80 -2.10 26.50 -12.90
N ASN A 81 -1.88 27.81 -12.85
CA ASN A 81 -0.97 28.42 -11.90
C ASN A 81 -1.51 28.36 -10.47
N GLN A 82 -2.83 28.50 -10.30
CA GLN A 82 -3.48 28.33 -9.00
C GLN A 82 -3.36 26.89 -8.50
N VAL A 83 -3.69 25.91 -9.34
CA VAL A 83 -3.57 24.47 -9.03
C VAL A 83 -2.12 24.07 -8.72
N ARG A 84 -1.14 24.60 -9.46
CA ARG A 84 0.28 24.33 -9.20
C ARG A 84 0.74 24.93 -7.86
N LYS A 85 0.25 26.13 -7.53
CA LYS A 85 0.58 26.83 -6.28
C LYS A 85 -0.04 26.12 -5.06
N GLU A 86 -1.26 25.61 -5.19
CA GLU A 86 -1.93 24.82 -4.16
C GLU A 86 -1.26 23.46 -3.94
N LEU A 87 -0.89 22.74 -5.01
CA LEU A 87 -0.13 21.49 -4.92
C LEU A 87 1.24 21.67 -4.24
N GLN A 88 1.92 22.80 -4.49
CA GLN A 88 3.18 23.12 -3.82
C GLN A 88 2.99 23.51 -2.34
N ALA A 89 1.88 24.17 -2.00
CA ALA A 89 1.53 24.50 -0.61
C ALA A 89 1.13 23.26 0.21
N GLU A 90 0.50 22.27 -0.41
CA GLU A 90 0.24 20.96 0.22
C GLU A 90 1.52 20.14 0.42
N ALA A 91 2.48 20.24 -0.50
CA ALA A 91 3.78 19.56 -0.39
C ALA A 91 4.67 20.16 0.72
N THR A 92 4.55 21.46 1.01
CA THR A 92 5.30 22.11 2.11
C THR A 92 4.62 21.97 3.46
N SER A 93 3.29 21.84 3.52
CA SER A 93 2.55 21.61 4.78
C SER A 93 2.60 20.16 5.28
N SER A 94 3.06 19.22 4.46
CA SER A 94 3.26 17.82 4.84
C SER A 94 4.65 17.51 5.41
N ASN A 95 5.56 18.51 5.49
CA ASN A 95 6.97 18.31 5.87
C ASN A 95 7.42 19.18 7.07
N SER A 96 6.60 19.30 8.12
CA SER A 96 7.07 19.80 9.42
C SER A 96 6.96 18.73 10.51
N PRO A 97 8.05 18.41 11.24
CA PRO A 97 7.99 17.58 12.42
C PRO A 97 7.57 18.45 13.62
N GLY A 98 6.33 18.30 14.08
CA GLY A 98 5.81 18.98 15.26
C GLY A 98 6.06 18.17 16.54
N THR A 99 6.80 18.76 17.47
CA THR A 99 7.14 18.32 18.82
C THR A 99 5.93 18.09 19.75
N PRO A 100 6.07 17.30 20.83
CA PRO A 100 4.95 16.75 21.59
C PRO A 100 4.40 17.78 22.60
N ALA A 101 3.10 18.04 22.54
CA ALA A 101 2.36 18.74 23.58
C ALA A 101 1.47 17.74 24.32
N THR A 102 1.81 17.53 25.59
CA THR A 102 1.12 16.73 26.59
C THR A 102 -0.33 17.19 26.75
N ASN A 103 -1.29 16.35 26.39
CA ASN A 103 -2.66 16.46 26.86
C ASN A 103 -3.22 15.04 27.07
N LEU A 104 -3.28 14.65 28.33
CA LEU A 104 -3.97 13.46 28.81
C LEU A 104 -5.47 13.67 28.57
N VAL A 105 -6.04 12.91 27.63
CA VAL A 105 -7.50 12.72 27.50
C VAL A 105 -7.79 11.28 27.93
N PRO A 106 -8.81 11.03 28.78
CA PRO A 106 -9.07 9.70 29.32
C PRO A 106 -9.49 8.72 28.23
N GLU A 107 -8.99 7.49 28.32
CA GLU A 107 -9.43 6.36 27.49
C GLU A 107 -10.96 6.18 27.59
N PRO A 108 -11.70 6.13 26.47
CA PRO A 108 -13.05 5.62 26.49
C PRO A 108 -12.96 4.10 26.69
N LYS A 109 -13.54 3.61 27.79
CA LYS A 109 -13.81 2.18 27.95
C LYS A 109 -14.73 1.76 26.80
N GLU A 110 -14.18 1.00 25.85
CA GLU A 110 -14.95 0.41 24.76
C GLU A 110 -15.94 -0.60 25.35
N GLU A 111 -17.21 -0.25 25.41
CA GLU A 111 -18.29 -1.22 25.52
C GLU A 111 -18.34 -2.01 24.21
N ILE A 112 -17.74 -3.20 24.24
CA ILE A 112 -17.70 -4.14 23.13
C ILE A 112 -19.13 -4.62 22.87
N SER A 113 -19.70 -4.24 21.72
CA SER A 113 -20.98 -4.78 21.24
C SER A 113 -20.92 -6.32 21.17
N PRO A 114 -21.94 -7.07 21.61
CA PRO A 114 -21.90 -8.52 21.70
C PRO A 114 -22.02 -9.27 20.35
N HIS A 115 -22.06 -8.56 19.20
CA HIS A 115 -22.34 -9.13 17.88
C HIS A 115 -21.16 -9.05 16.88
N LEU A 116 -19.94 -8.80 17.36
CA LEU A 116 -18.76 -8.73 16.49
C LEU A 116 -18.43 -10.09 15.85
N ALA A 117 -18.17 -10.08 14.54
CA ALA A 117 -17.80 -11.27 13.77
C ALA A 117 -16.45 -11.89 14.20
N VAL A 118 -15.57 -11.08 14.81
CA VAL A 118 -14.29 -11.48 15.40
C VAL A 118 -14.04 -10.60 16.63
N PRO A 119 -13.47 -11.13 17.72
CA PRO A 119 -13.16 -10.33 18.92
C PRO A 119 -12.00 -9.34 18.77
N GLY A 120 -11.22 -9.41 17.69
CA GLY A 120 -10.06 -8.55 17.45
C GLY A 120 -9.07 -9.14 16.44
N VAL A 121 -7.95 -8.46 16.22
CA VAL A 121 -6.86 -8.96 15.36
C VAL A 121 -5.70 -9.47 16.22
N TYR A 122 -5.26 -10.70 15.96
CA TYR A 122 -4.23 -11.37 16.73
C TYR A 122 -3.02 -11.74 15.87
N PHE A 123 -1.87 -11.93 16.52
CA PHE A 123 -0.60 -12.24 15.88
C PHE A 123 0.10 -13.38 16.59
N ILE A 124 0.77 -14.25 15.83
CA ILE A 124 1.55 -15.35 16.38
C ILE A 124 3.02 -14.97 16.35
N CYS A 125 3.69 -15.07 17.50
CA CYS A 125 5.13 -14.91 17.57
C CYS A 125 5.83 -16.20 17.07
N PRO A 126 6.70 -16.14 16.05
CA PRO A 126 7.34 -17.34 15.49
C PRO A 126 8.32 -18.01 16.47
N LEU A 127 8.85 -17.28 17.45
CA LEU A 127 9.82 -17.81 18.42
C LEU A 127 9.17 -18.56 19.59
N THR A 128 7.94 -18.19 19.96
CA THR A 128 7.27 -18.72 21.17
C THR A 128 5.96 -19.42 20.86
N GLY A 129 5.37 -19.21 19.68
CA GLY A 129 4.03 -19.67 19.33
C GLY A 129 2.91 -18.93 20.05
N ALA A 130 3.21 -17.92 20.86
CA ALA A 130 2.21 -17.18 21.62
C ALA A 130 1.33 -16.31 20.71
N THR A 131 0.01 -16.31 20.97
CA THR A 131 -0.97 -15.43 20.32
C THR A 131 -1.03 -14.09 21.06
N LEU A 132 -0.81 -13.01 20.34
CA LEU A 132 -0.57 -11.66 20.86
C LEU A 132 -1.53 -10.66 20.21
N ARG A 133 -1.89 -9.62 20.96
CA ARG A 133 -2.58 -8.45 20.41
C ARG A 133 -1.59 -7.47 19.76
N ARG A 134 -2.11 -6.56 18.95
CA ARG A 134 -1.32 -5.55 18.21
C ARG A 134 -0.34 -4.79 19.11
N ASP A 135 -0.78 -4.35 20.29
CA ASP A 135 0.02 -3.50 21.19
C ASP A 135 1.13 -4.27 21.91
N GLN A 136 0.93 -5.57 22.12
CA GLN A 136 1.86 -6.43 22.85
C GLN A 136 2.91 -7.07 21.94
N ARG A 137 2.69 -7.07 20.62
CA ARG A 137 3.53 -7.82 19.67
C ARG A 137 5.00 -7.41 19.75
N ASP A 138 5.30 -6.11 19.77
CA ASP A 138 6.67 -5.61 19.67
C ASP A 138 7.43 -5.90 20.97
N THR A 139 6.79 -5.66 22.11
CA THR A 139 7.36 -5.95 23.44
C THR A 139 7.63 -7.44 23.60
N HIS A 140 6.67 -8.30 23.27
CA HIS A 140 6.82 -9.74 23.41
C HIS A 140 7.87 -10.32 22.45
N ILE A 141 7.99 -9.80 21.22
CA ILE A 141 9.08 -10.21 20.31
C ILE A 141 10.44 -9.85 20.91
N LYS A 142 10.56 -8.65 21.50
CA LYS A 142 11.81 -8.23 22.16
C LYS A 142 12.17 -9.15 23.32
N GLU A 143 11.21 -9.47 24.19
CA GLU A 143 11.39 -10.39 25.31
C GLU A 143 11.73 -11.82 24.86
N ALA A 144 11.09 -12.29 23.79
CA ALA A 144 11.38 -13.61 23.21
C ALA A 144 12.81 -13.68 22.66
N ILE A 145 13.28 -12.63 21.97
CA ILE A 145 14.67 -12.55 21.48
C ILE A 145 15.64 -12.53 22.67
N LEU A 146 15.36 -11.73 23.69
CA LEU A 146 16.18 -11.67 24.91
C LEU A 146 16.27 -13.02 25.63
N SER A 147 15.17 -13.77 25.68
CA SER A 147 15.14 -15.11 26.27
C SER A 147 15.96 -16.11 25.44
N HIS A 148 15.96 -15.96 24.11
CA HIS A 148 16.70 -16.82 23.20
C HIS A 148 18.23 -16.69 23.31
N PHE A 149 18.74 -15.59 23.89
CA PHE A 149 20.19 -15.44 24.15
C PHE A 149 20.76 -16.56 25.01
N SER A 150 19.95 -17.18 25.87
CA SER A 150 20.38 -18.32 26.69
C SER A 150 20.61 -19.61 25.89
N THR A 151 19.92 -19.77 24.76
CA THR A 151 20.03 -20.94 23.88
C THR A 151 21.12 -20.75 22.84
N ASP A 152 21.04 -19.64 22.09
CA ASP A 152 22.01 -19.30 21.05
C ASP A 152 22.27 -17.77 21.07
N PRO A 153 23.39 -17.36 21.70
CA PRO A 153 23.78 -15.95 21.77
C PRO A 153 24.00 -15.31 20.39
N VAL A 154 24.49 -16.06 19.40
CA VAL A 154 24.81 -15.51 18.08
C VAL A 154 23.52 -15.27 17.30
N ALA A 155 22.65 -16.28 17.22
CA ALA A 155 21.36 -16.14 16.54
C ALA A 155 20.48 -15.07 17.19
N ALA A 156 20.44 -14.99 18.53
CA ALA A 156 19.69 -13.97 19.25
C ALA A 156 20.20 -12.54 18.95
N SER A 157 21.52 -12.35 18.88
CA SER A 157 22.12 -11.07 18.52
C SER A 157 21.79 -10.65 17.08
N ILE A 158 21.86 -11.60 16.13
CA ILE A 158 21.48 -11.37 14.73
C ILE A 158 20.00 -10.95 14.65
N MET A 159 19.11 -11.68 15.32
CA MET A 159 17.69 -11.36 15.37
C MET A 159 17.45 -9.97 15.97
N LYS A 160 18.18 -9.60 17.02
CA LYS A 160 18.10 -8.28 17.65
C LYS A 160 18.51 -7.16 16.70
N ILE A 161 19.63 -7.31 15.99
CA ILE A 161 20.13 -6.33 15.01
C ILE A 161 19.07 -6.07 13.92
N HIS A 162 18.47 -7.12 13.37
CA HIS A 162 17.48 -6.96 12.29
C HIS A 162 16.12 -6.49 12.80
N THR A 163 15.73 -6.84 14.02
CA THR A 163 14.36 -6.62 14.52
C THR A 163 14.20 -5.30 15.27
N PHE A 164 15.18 -4.86 16.06
CA PHE A 164 15.03 -3.69 16.93
C PHE A 164 15.28 -2.38 16.17
N ASN A 165 16.09 -2.42 15.12
CA ASN A 165 16.46 -1.26 14.32
C ASN A 165 15.42 -0.99 13.22
N ARG A 166 14.76 0.17 13.27
CA ARG A 166 13.72 0.57 12.28
C ARG A 166 14.28 0.89 10.90
N ASP A 167 15.49 1.45 10.85
CA ASP A 167 16.15 1.91 9.63
C ASP A 167 16.87 0.76 8.91
N ARG A 168 16.18 0.13 7.96
CA ARG A 168 16.73 -1.01 7.19
C ARG A 168 18.02 -0.69 6.43
N ASP A 169 18.15 0.53 5.91
CA ASP A 169 19.35 0.93 5.18
C ASP A 169 20.57 1.04 6.10
N ARG A 170 20.37 1.49 7.35
CA ARG A 170 21.43 1.54 8.36
C ARG A 170 21.82 0.15 8.81
N VAL A 171 20.84 -0.72 9.05
CA VAL A 171 21.09 -2.14 9.38
C VAL A 171 21.92 -2.80 8.28
N LYS A 172 21.53 -2.64 7.02
CA LYS A 172 22.27 -3.21 5.88
C LYS A 172 23.70 -2.68 5.81
N LEU A 173 23.88 -1.36 5.95
CA LEU A 173 25.22 -0.75 5.94
C LEU A 173 26.10 -1.23 7.10
N GLY A 174 25.52 -1.41 8.29
CA GLY A 174 26.20 -1.97 9.45
C GLY A 174 26.59 -3.43 9.24
N VAL A 175 25.65 -4.26 8.79
CA VAL A 175 25.87 -5.68 8.45
C VAL A 175 26.95 -5.84 7.38
N ASP A 176 26.93 -5.04 6.31
CA ASP A 176 27.97 -5.04 5.28
C ASP A 176 29.35 -4.65 5.83
N THR A 177 29.39 -3.73 6.81
CA THR A 177 30.65 -3.32 7.45
C THR A 177 31.18 -4.41 8.37
N ILE A 178 30.31 -5.08 9.12
CA ILE A 178 30.67 -6.23 9.96
C ILE A 178 31.17 -7.39 9.09
N ALA A 179 30.46 -7.70 8.00
CA ALA A 179 30.87 -8.74 7.05
C ALA A 179 32.26 -8.48 6.49
N LYS A 180 32.60 -7.23 6.12
CA LYS A 180 33.95 -6.85 5.67
C LYS A 180 35.02 -7.04 6.75
N TYR A 181 34.71 -6.77 8.02
CA TYR A 181 35.65 -7.04 9.10
C TYR A 181 35.91 -8.54 9.25
N LEU A 182 34.86 -9.36 9.16
CA LEU A 182 34.99 -10.82 9.20
C LEU A 182 35.73 -11.37 7.97
N ASP A 183 35.50 -10.81 6.78
CA ASP A 183 36.21 -11.17 5.55
C ASP A 183 37.72 -10.90 5.65
N ASN A 184 38.10 -9.74 6.19
CA ASN A 184 39.52 -9.41 6.36
C ASN A 184 40.22 -10.38 7.32
N ILE A 185 39.53 -10.82 8.38
CA ILE A 185 40.04 -11.81 9.33
C ILE A 185 40.14 -13.20 8.68
N HIS A 186 39.14 -13.57 7.87
CA HIS A 186 39.11 -14.85 7.17
C HIS A 186 40.19 -14.95 6.08
N LEU A 187 40.39 -13.89 5.30
CA LEU A 187 41.39 -13.83 4.22
C LEU A 187 42.82 -13.71 4.74
N HIS A 188 43.02 -13.06 5.90
CA HIS A 188 44.34 -12.82 6.48
C HIS A 188 44.42 -13.22 7.97
N PRO A 189 44.39 -14.53 8.29
CA PRO A 189 44.31 -15.00 9.67
C PRO A 189 45.60 -14.77 10.48
N GLU A 190 46.75 -14.60 9.83
CA GLU A 190 48.05 -14.36 10.50
C GLU A 190 48.25 -12.89 10.90
N GLU A 191 47.50 -11.96 10.32
CA GLU A 191 47.69 -10.53 10.57
C GLU A 191 46.91 -10.04 11.81
N GLU A 192 47.63 -9.80 12.91
CA GLU A 192 47.03 -9.30 14.17
C GLU A 192 46.33 -7.94 14.05
N LYS A 193 46.65 -7.15 13.02
CA LYS A 193 46.03 -5.84 12.79
C LYS A 193 44.53 -5.95 12.47
N TYR A 194 44.11 -7.04 11.81
CA TYR A 194 42.71 -7.29 11.48
C TYR A 194 41.95 -7.98 12.60
N GLN A 195 42.67 -8.55 13.57
CA GLN A 195 42.10 -9.20 14.75
C GLN A 195 41.73 -8.20 15.87
N LYS A 196 42.06 -6.91 15.67
CA LYS A 196 41.80 -5.82 16.61
C LYS A 196 40.96 -4.75 15.93
N ILE A 197 39.78 -4.45 16.47
CA ILE A 197 38.88 -3.41 15.96
C ILE A 197 38.79 -2.29 16.99
N LYS A 198 39.20 -1.08 16.59
CA LYS A 198 39.14 0.12 17.44
C LYS A 198 37.71 0.66 17.52
N LEU A 199 37.12 0.73 18.71
CA LEU A 199 35.72 1.20 18.89
C LEU A 199 35.57 2.70 18.58
N GLN A 200 36.63 3.49 18.78
CA GLN A 200 36.64 4.93 18.50
C GLN A 200 36.81 5.25 16.99
N ASN A 201 36.91 4.25 16.12
CA ASN A 201 36.97 4.49 14.68
C ASN A 201 35.64 5.11 14.20
N LYS A 202 35.71 6.21 13.44
CA LYS A 202 34.51 6.88 12.89
C LYS A 202 33.58 5.93 12.15
N VAL A 203 34.12 5.00 11.37
CA VAL A 203 33.31 4.02 10.63
C VAL A 203 32.55 3.09 11.58
N PHE A 204 33.21 2.66 12.66
CA PHE A 204 32.60 1.80 13.68
C PHE A 204 31.51 2.57 14.45
N GLN A 205 31.80 3.79 14.89
CA GLN A 205 30.85 4.62 15.64
C GLN A 205 29.60 4.98 14.84
N GLU A 206 29.76 5.39 13.58
CA GLU A 206 28.65 5.85 12.76
C GLU A 206 27.77 4.70 12.24
N ARG A 207 28.34 3.50 12.01
CA ARG A 207 27.63 2.40 11.34
C ARG A 207 27.27 1.22 12.25
N ILE A 208 28.06 0.96 13.29
CA ILE A 208 27.93 -0.25 14.12
C ILE A 208 27.43 0.12 15.51
N ASN A 209 28.03 1.14 16.15
CA ASN A 209 27.67 1.56 17.50
C ASN A 209 26.27 2.19 17.58
N CYS A 210 25.72 2.66 16.46
CA CYS A 210 24.36 3.20 16.38
C CYS A 210 23.28 2.10 16.27
N LEU A 211 23.67 0.84 16.06
CA LEU A 211 22.75 -0.29 15.90
C LEU A 211 22.66 -1.08 17.21
N GLU A 212 21.44 -1.37 17.65
CA GLU A 212 21.22 -2.21 18.83
C GLU A 212 21.54 -3.67 18.52
N GLY A 213 22.24 -4.36 19.44
CA GLY A 213 22.59 -5.78 19.34
C GLY A 213 23.93 -6.10 18.65
N THR A 214 24.62 -5.11 18.08
CA THR A 214 25.93 -5.33 17.43
C THR A 214 27.04 -5.68 18.41
N HIS A 215 27.06 -5.04 19.58
CA HIS A 215 28.04 -5.34 20.63
C HIS A 215 27.91 -6.78 21.15
N GLU A 216 26.67 -7.22 21.40
CA GLU A 216 26.36 -8.59 21.81
C GLU A 216 26.74 -9.60 20.73
N PHE A 217 26.55 -9.25 19.46
CA PHE A 217 27.02 -10.08 18.34
C PHE A 217 28.54 -10.25 18.33
N PHE A 218 29.30 -9.15 18.51
CA PHE A 218 30.77 -9.23 18.58
C PHE A 218 31.24 -10.08 19.77
N GLU A 219 30.59 -9.96 20.92
CA GLU A 219 30.91 -10.79 22.09
C GLU A 219 30.56 -12.27 21.86
N ALA A 220 29.41 -12.55 21.22
CA ALA A 220 28.94 -13.89 20.93
C ALA A 220 29.82 -14.64 19.91
N ILE A 221 30.35 -13.96 18.89
CA ILE A 221 31.31 -14.57 17.95
C ILE A 221 32.73 -14.69 18.54
N GLY A 222 32.95 -14.17 19.76
CA GLY A 222 34.18 -14.36 20.54
C GLY A 222 35.16 -13.20 20.51
N PHE A 223 34.74 -11.97 20.14
CA PHE A 223 35.53 -10.78 20.44
C PHE A 223 35.40 -10.43 21.92
N LYS A 224 36.50 -10.00 22.52
CA LYS A 224 36.54 -9.47 23.89
C LYS A 224 36.84 -7.99 23.85
N LYS A 225 36.09 -7.22 24.61
CA LYS A 225 36.34 -5.79 24.80
C LYS A 225 37.51 -5.61 25.76
N VAL A 226 38.59 -5.00 25.29
CA VAL A 226 39.82 -4.75 26.07
C VAL A 226 40.19 -3.28 25.98
N THR A 227 40.51 -2.66 27.11
CA THR A 227 41.10 -1.32 27.16
C THR A 227 42.61 -1.44 27.02
N LEU A 228 43.17 -0.84 25.97
CA LEU A 228 44.61 -0.80 25.73
C LEU A 228 45.13 0.63 25.93
N PRO A 229 46.27 0.82 26.62
CA PRO A 229 46.92 2.12 26.71
C PRO A 229 47.54 2.47 25.35
N VAL A 230 47.28 3.69 24.88
CA VAL A 230 47.85 4.19 23.61
C VAL A 230 49.24 4.75 23.90
N PRO A 231 50.30 4.39 23.15
CA PRO A 231 51.67 4.83 23.40
C PRO A 231 51.89 6.36 23.34
N ASP A 232 50.95 7.14 22.78
CA ASP A 232 51.11 8.57 22.50
C ASP A 232 50.07 9.50 23.17
N GLN A 233 49.16 8.98 24.01
CA GLN A 233 48.16 9.79 24.75
C GLN A 233 47.93 9.24 26.17
N GLU A 234 47.71 10.10 27.17
CA GLU A 234 47.24 9.73 28.53
C GLU A 234 45.77 9.28 28.53
N GLY A 235 45.42 8.36 27.63
CA GLY A 235 44.08 7.83 27.45
C GLY A 235 44.11 6.31 27.27
N SER A 236 43.10 5.64 27.81
CA SER A 236 42.82 4.24 27.47
C SER A 236 41.83 4.21 26.31
N GLU A 237 42.13 3.41 25.28
CA GLU A 237 41.23 3.20 24.15
C GLU A 237 40.64 1.79 24.20
N GLU A 238 39.40 1.67 23.74
CA GLU A 238 38.66 0.40 23.77
C GLU A 238 38.81 -0.31 22.42
N PHE A 239 39.22 -1.58 22.45
CA PHE A 239 39.37 -2.43 21.30
C PHE A 239 38.54 -3.71 21.46
N TYR A 240 37.92 -4.16 20.38
CA TYR A 240 37.47 -5.54 20.26
C TYR A 240 38.63 -6.38 19.75
N VAL A 241 39.06 -7.35 20.55
CA VAL A 241 40.14 -8.28 20.20
C VAL A 241 39.55 -9.67 20.05
N LEU A 242 39.85 -10.35 18.93
CA LEU A 242 39.39 -11.70 18.70
C LEU A 242 39.99 -12.67 19.73
N GLY A 243 39.14 -13.45 20.40
CA GLY A 243 39.59 -14.46 21.37
C GLY A 243 40.34 -15.62 20.71
N GLU A 244 41.28 -16.19 21.45
CA GLU A 244 42.11 -17.32 20.99
C GLU A 244 41.28 -18.56 20.60
N ALA A 245 40.12 -18.77 21.25
CA ALA A 245 39.21 -19.88 20.93
C ALA A 245 38.60 -19.77 19.52
N THR A 246 38.19 -18.56 19.13
CA THR A 246 37.65 -18.32 17.78
C THR A 246 38.75 -18.36 16.73
N ARG A 247 39.98 -17.97 17.09
CA ARG A 247 41.16 -18.08 16.22
C ARG A 247 41.45 -19.52 15.81
N ALA A 248 41.13 -20.49 16.66
CA ALA A 248 41.27 -21.91 16.36
C ALA A 248 40.17 -22.46 15.41
N GLN A 249 39.07 -21.72 15.19
CA GLN A 249 37.92 -22.15 14.39
C GLN A 249 37.47 -21.09 13.38
N PRO A 250 38.27 -20.80 12.33
CA PRO A 250 37.97 -19.77 11.34
C PRO A 250 36.70 -20.06 10.49
N GLN A 251 36.29 -21.32 10.38
CA GLN A 251 35.07 -21.72 9.66
C GLN A 251 33.79 -21.24 10.36
N SER A 252 33.82 -21.13 11.69
CA SER A 252 32.70 -20.64 12.50
C SER A 252 32.37 -19.17 12.18
N LEU A 253 33.40 -18.34 11.98
CA LEU A 253 33.23 -16.92 11.61
C LEU A 253 32.54 -16.74 10.25
N GLU A 254 32.88 -17.57 9.26
CA GLU A 254 32.24 -17.52 7.94
C GLU A 254 30.77 -17.95 8.03
N GLN A 255 30.45 -18.97 8.83
CA GLN A 255 29.07 -19.38 9.09
C GLN A 255 28.26 -18.25 9.74
N HIS A 256 28.79 -17.60 10.78
CA HIS A 256 28.13 -16.48 11.45
C HIS A 256 27.93 -15.28 10.52
N LYS A 257 28.89 -15.01 9.63
CA LYS A 257 28.75 -13.99 8.57
C LYS A 257 27.60 -14.34 7.63
N GLN A 258 27.52 -15.58 7.15
CA GLN A 258 26.44 -16.03 6.26
C GLN A 258 25.07 -15.93 6.94
N GLN A 259 24.98 -16.29 8.23
CA GLN A 259 23.77 -16.11 9.03
C GLN A 259 23.37 -14.64 9.16
N LEU A 260 24.34 -13.74 9.42
CA LEU A 260 24.08 -12.31 9.56
C LEU A 260 23.53 -11.68 8.26
N LEU A 261 24.09 -12.09 7.11
CA LEU A 261 23.69 -11.61 5.78
C LEU A 261 22.35 -12.18 5.31
N GLY A 262 22.07 -13.44 5.63
CA GLY A 262 20.83 -14.13 5.24
C GLY A 262 19.66 -13.94 6.19
N ALA A 263 19.87 -13.34 7.36
CA ALA A 263 18.83 -13.20 8.36
C ALA A 263 17.77 -12.17 7.96
N GLU A 264 16.51 -12.53 8.23
CA GLU A 264 15.36 -11.65 8.11
C GLU A 264 14.90 -11.17 9.49
N PRO A 265 14.31 -9.96 9.60
CA PRO A 265 13.77 -9.45 10.85
C PRO A 265 12.63 -10.33 11.36
N VAL A 266 12.66 -10.66 12.65
CA VAL A 266 11.60 -11.44 13.29
C VAL A 266 10.34 -10.58 13.39
N ARG A 267 9.28 -10.98 12.70
CA ARG A 267 8.00 -10.30 12.70
C ARG A 267 6.93 -11.26 13.17
N ALA A 268 6.05 -10.81 14.06
CA ALA A 268 4.88 -11.62 14.39
C ALA A 268 4.02 -11.80 13.14
N MET A 269 3.58 -13.01 12.90
CA MET A 269 2.72 -13.36 11.77
C MET A 269 1.27 -13.07 12.13
N LEU A 270 0.45 -12.70 11.16
CA LEU A 270 -0.98 -12.53 11.42
C LEU A 270 -1.57 -13.90 11.77
N ASP A 271 -2.25 -13.97 12.90
CA ASP A 271 -3.08 -15.12 13.20
C ASP A 271 -4.30 -15.06 12.28
N ARG A 272 -4.48 -16.09 11.45
CA ARG A 272 -5.62 -16.20 10.55
C ARG A 272 -6.91 -16.55 11.29
N GLN A 273 -6.81 -16.97 12.55
CA GLN A 273 -7.94 -17.35 13.40
C GLN A 273 -8.95 -18.21 12.65
N ARG A 274 -8.46 -19.30 12.05
CA ARG A 274 -9.26 -20.20 11.23
C ARG A 274 -10.42 -20.75 12.06
N ARG A 275 -11.64 -20.38 11.71
CA ARG A 275 -12.88 -20.83 12.37
C ARG A 275 -13.84 -21.41 11.34
N VAL A 276 -14.56 -22.46 11.73
CA VAL A 276 -15.58 -23.09 10.88
C VAL A 276 -16.93 -22.93 11.55
N PHE A 277 -17.89 -22.42 10.80
CA PHE A 277 -19.26 -22.24 11.27
C PHE A 277 -20.25 -23.10 10.49
N ARG A 278 -21.34 -23.48 11.15
CA ARG A 278 -22.50 -24.10 10.49
C ARG A 278 -23.13 -23.15 9.46
N PRO A 279 -23.82 -23.70 8.44
CA PRO A 279 -24.62 -22.90 7.52
C PRO A 279 -25.57 -21.98 8.31
N SER A 280 -25.50 -20.68 8.06
CA SER A 280 -26.35 -19.67 8.73
C SER A 280 -26.75 -18.57 7.75
N ALA A 281 -27.94 -18.01 7.93
CA ALA A 281 -28.43 -16.86 7.18
C ALA A 281 -27.62 -15.58 7.47
N LEU A 282 -26.95 -15.53 8.63
CA LEU A 282 -26.09 -14.43 9.06
C LEU A 282 -24.70 -14.47 8.41
N ALA A 283 -24.46 -15.39 7.46
CA ALA A 283 -23.17 -15.55 6.78
C ALA A 283 -22.65 -14.25 6.13
N SER A 284 -23.56 -13.42 5.61
CA SER A 284 -23.25 -12.13 4.97
C SER A 284 -23.23 -10.94 5.94
N HIS A 285 -23.53 -11.16 7.22
CA HIS A 285 -23.49 -10.11 8.23
C HIS A 285 -22.08 -10.00 8.82
N PHE A 286 -21.44 -8.85 8.63
CA PHE A 286 -20.09 -8.57 9.08
C PHE A 286 -20.08 -7.33 9.98
N GLU A 287 -19.99 -7.53 11.29
CA GLU A 287 -19.62 -6.47 12.25
C GLU A 287 -18.15 -6.63 12.61
N LEU A 288 -17.32 -5.68 12.20
CA LEU A 288 -15.87 -5.73 12.40
C LEU A 288 -15.45 -4.79 13.54
N PRO A 289 -14.51 -5.23 14.40
CA PRO A 289 -13.89 -4.36 15.40
C PRO A 289 -13.20 -3.13 14.78
N PRO A 290 -13.02 -2.05 15.57
CA PRO A 290 -12.28 -0.86 15.13
C PRO A 290 -10.85 -1.18 14.66
N ASP A 291 -10.23 -2.26 15.17
CA ASP A 291 -8.90 -2.76 14.76
C ASP A 291 -8.74 -3.03 13.26
N PHE A 292 -9.83 -3.34 12.55
CA PHE A 292 -9.82 -3.59 11.10
C PHE A 292 -9.71 -2.30 10.27
N PHE A 293 -10.04 -1.17 10.89
CA PHE A 293 -10.06 0.14 10.26
C PHE A 293 -8.79 0.91 10.61
N SER A 294 -8.22 1.66 9.66
CA SER A 294 -7.07 2.52 9.93
C SER A 294 -7.46 3.86 10.61
N LEU A 295 -8.54 3.88 11.39
CA LEU A 295 -9.23 5.09 11.86
C LEU A 295 -8.71 5.53 13.24
N THR A 296 -7.63 6.33 13.25
CA THR A 296 -7.22 7.11 14.43
C THR A 296 -7.93 8.47 14.45
N ALA A 297 -7.94 9.16 15.61
CA ALA A 297 -8.63 10.44 15.84
C ALA A 297 -8.32 11.58 14.83
N GLU A 298 -7.25 11.45 14.07
CA GLU A 298 -6.88 12.33 12.96
C GLU A 298 -7.82 12.20 11.75
N GLU A 299 -8.42 11.03 11.55
CA GLU A 299 -9.32 10.71 10.44
C GLU A 299 -10.70 11.36 10.62
N VAL A 300 -11.20 11.54 11.84
CA VAL A 300 -12.49 12.22 12.12
C VAL A 300 -12.42 13.70 11.73
N LYS A 301 -11.33 14.38 12.09
CA LYS A 301 -11.06 15.77 11.63
C LYS A 301 -10.87 15.83 10.12
N ARG A 302 -10.31 14.77 9.52
CA ARG A 302 -10.09 14.65 8.08
C ARG A 302 -11.38 14.34 7.32
N GLU A 303 -12.32 13.59 7.88
CA GLU A 303 -13.63 13.31 7.28
C GLU A 303 -14.50 14.57 7.23
N GLN A 304 -14.43 15.41 8.27
CA GLN A 304 -15.04 16.73 8.26
C GLN A 304 -14.45 17.60 7.15
N ARG A 305 -13.11 17.56 6.98
CA ARG A 305 -12.41 18.25 5.89
C ARG A 305 -12.74 17.66 4.50
N LEU A 306 -12.88 16.35 4.40
CA LEU A 306 -13.27 15.65 3.17
C LEU A 306 -14.73 15.94 2.78
N ARG A 307 -15.64 16.14 3.74
CA ARG A 307 -17.01 16.60 3.47
C ARG A 307 -17.01 18.00 2.88
N SER A 308 -16.22 18.92 3.43
CA SER A 308 -16.04 20.26 2.83
C SER A 308 -15.38 20.18 1.46
N GLU A 309 -14.33 19.36 1.30
CA GLU A 309 -13.67 19.16 0.00
C GLU A 309 -14.58 18.43 -1.00
N ALA A 310 -15.48 17.53 -0.59
CA ALA A 310 -16.42 16.82 -1.47
C ALA A 310 -17.44 17.77 -2.09
N VAL A 311 -17.89 18.76 -1.32
CA VAL A 311 -18.77 19.84 -1.81
C VAL A 311 -18.03 20.71 -2.84
N GLU A 312 -16.73 20.95 -2.65
CA GLU A 312 -15.87 21.64 -3.64
C GLU A 312 -15.44 20.73 -4.82
N ARG A 313 -15.39 19.41 -4.63
CA ARG A 313 -15.04 18.41 -5.66
C ARG A 313 -16.14 18.24 -6.70
N LEU A 314 -17.41 18.46 -6.34
CA LEU A 314 -18.52 18.41 -7.30
C LEU A 314 -18.53 19.61 -8.26
N SER A 315 -17.77 20.67 -7.96
CA SER A 315 -17.69 21.88 -8.79
C SER A 315 -16.39 22.01 -9.61
N SER A 316 -15.44 21.08 -9.50
CA SER A 316 -14.11 21.16 -10.15
C SER A 316 -13.74 19.93 -11.00
N LEU A 317 -13.07 20.17 -12.14
CA LEU A 317 -12.62 19.11 -13.04
C LEU A 317 -11.39 18.37 -12.46
N ARG A 318 -11.47 17.04 -12.34
CA ARG A 318 -10.40 16.20 -11.76
C ARG A 318 -9.30 15.86 -12.76
N THR A 319 -8.05 16.10 -12.37
CA THR A 319 -6.87 15.59 -13.07
C THR A 319 -6.66 14.09 -12.79
N LYS A 320 -5.96 13.39 -13.70
CA LYS A 320 -5.63 11.95 -13.53
C LYS A 320 -4.91 11.68 -12.19
N ALA A 321 -3.97 12.54 -11.82
CA ALA A 321 -3.23 12.43 -10.55
C ALA A 321 -4.12 12.55 -9.31
N MET A 322 -5.19 13.36 -9.36
CA MET A 322 -6.14 13.46 -8.25
C MET A 322 -6.96 12.18 -8.08
N ARG A 323 -7.35 11.52 -9.19
CA ARG A 323 -8.08 10.25 -9.15
C ARG A 323 -7.21 9.13 -8.59
N GLU A 324 -5.97 9.01 -9.06
CA GLU A 324 -5.02 8.00 -8.57
C GLU A 324 -4.69 8.20 -7.08
N LYS A 325 -4.53 9.45 -6.62
CA LYS A 325 -4.30 9.76 -5.19
C LYS A 325 -5.50 9.38 -4.31
N GLU A 326 -6.72 9.55 -4.82
CA GLU A 326 -7.95 9.18 -4.12
C GLU A 326 -8.13 7.66 -4.06
N GLU A 327 -7.93 6.96 -5.18
CA GLU A 327 -7.95 5.50 -5.26
C GLU A 327 -6.89 4.87 -4.34
N GLN A 328 -5.66 5.41 -4.34
CA GLN A 328 -4.63 4.97 -3.40
C GLN A 328 -4.98 5.22 -1.94
N ARG A 329 -5.79 6.25 -1.65
CA ARG A 329 -6.27 6.53 -0.29
C ARG A 329 -7.35 5.52 0.10
N GLU A 330 -8.27 5.19 -0.79
CA GLU A 330 -9.28 4.15 -0.57
C GLU A 330 -8.63 2.79 -0.32
N LEU A 331 -7.61 2.42 -1.09
CA LEU A 331 -6.82 1.19 -0.91
C LEU A 331 -6.00 1.14 0.40
N ARG A 332 -5.84 2.26 1.11
CA ARG A 332 -5.17 2.37 2.42
C ARG A 332 -6.13 2.45 3.60
N LYS A 333 -7.44 2.53 3.34
CA LYS A 333 -8.49 2.69 4.36
C LYS A 333 -8.57 1.51 5.32
N TYR A 334 -8.13 0.35 4.86
CA TYR A 334 -8.23 -0.91 5.59
C TYR A 334 -6.85 -1.57 5.67
N THR A 335 -6.52 -2.07 6.85
CA THR A 335 -5.26 -2.79 7.08
C THR A 335 -5.47 -4.30 7.01
N TYR A 336 -6.65 -4.76 7.43
CA TYR A 336 -7.04 -6.16 7.51
C TYR A 336 -8.34 -6.41 6.73
N ALA A 337 -8.57 -7.67 6.40
CA ALA A 337 -9.76 -8.15 5.72
C ALA A 337 -10.26 -9.42 6.39
N LEU A 338 -11.57 -9.51 6.61
CA LEU A 338 -12.23 -10.72 7.11
C LEU A 338 -12.90 -11.46 5.96
N LEU A 339 -12.44 -12.66 5.64
CA LEU A 339 -12.99 -13.45 4.55
C LEU A 339 -13.74 -14.65 5.12
N ARG A 340 -14.94 -14.90 4.58
CA ARG A 340 -15.71 -16.13 4.81
C ARG A 340 -15.83 -16.88 3.50
N VAL A 341 -15.52 -18.16 3.48
CA VAL A 341 -15.67 -19.04 2.32
C VAL A 341 -16.79 -20.02 2.61
N ARG A 342 -17.87 -19.94 1.84
CA ARG A 342 -18.96 -20.91 1.84
C ARG A 342 -18.56 -22.13 1.04
N LEU A 343 -18.55 -23.28 1.69
CA LEU A 343 -18.21 -24.57 1.12
C LEU A 343 -19.45 -25.26 0.52
N PRO A 344 -19.28 -26.32 -0.29
CA PRO A 344 -20.39 -27.04 -0.93
C PRO A 344 -21.37 -27.67 0.06
N ASP A 345 -20.89 -28.05 1.24
CA ASP A 345 -21.69 -28.57 2.36
C ASP A 345 -22.45 -27.45 3.13
N GLY A 346 -22.28 -26.19 2.70
CA GLY A 346 -22.87 -25.01 3.30
C GLY A 346 -22.09 -24.48 4.51
N CYS A 347 -21.03 -25.16 4.96
CA CYS A 347 -20.18 -24.68 6.05
C CYS A 347 -19.47 -23.39 5.66
N LEU A 348 -19.16 -22.56 6.65
CA LEU A 348 -18.47 -21.28 6.45
C LEU A 348 -17.09 -21.36 7.08
N LEU A 349 -16.05 -21.25 6.26
CA LEU A 349 -14.67 -21.12 6.70
C LEU A 349 -14.31 -19.64 6.83
N GLN A 350 -14.04 -19.15 8.03
CA GLN A 350 -13.64 -17.78 8.30
C GLN A 350 -12.14 -17.67 8.51
N GLY A 351 -11.53 -16.61 7.97
CA GLY A 351 -10.14 -16.26 8.21
C GLY A 351 -9.87 -14.75 8.14
N THR A 352 -8.92 -14.29 8.94
CA THR A 352 -8.41 -12.92 8.96
C THR A 352 -7.14 -12.79 8.11
N PHE A 353 -7.12 -11.80 7.23
CA PHE A 353 -6.05 -11.55 6.25
C PHE A 353 -5.59 -10.10 6.30
N TYR A 354 -4.41 -9.82 5.73
CA TYR A 354 -4.02 -8.43 5.45
C TYR A 354 -4.76 -7.92 4.21
N ALA A 355 -5.18 -6.65 4.20
CA ALA A 355 -5.85 -6.06 3.03
C ALA A 355 -4.98 -6.07 1.76
N ARG A 356 -3.65 -6.12 1.92
CA ARG A 356 -2.67 -6.17 0.82
C ARG A 356 -2.06 -7.55 0.59
N GLU A 357 -2.62 -8.58 1.23
CA GLU A 357 -2.17 -9.95 1.01
C GLU A 357 -2.48 -10.39 -0.42
N ARG A 358 -1.66 -11.30 -0.96
CA ARG A 358 -1.81 -11.77 -2.33
C ARG A 358 -2.89 -12.84 -2.39
N LEU A 359 -3.62 -12.88 -3.50
CA LEU A 359 -4.70 -13.84 -3.72
C LEU A 359 -4.29 -15.33 -3.57
N PRO A 360 -3.11 -15.81 -4.03
CA PRO A 360 -2.66 -17.18 -3.79
C PRO A 360 -2.66 -17.60 -2.32
N VAL A 361 -2.44 -16.66 -1.41
CA VAL A 361 -2.39 -16.94 0.03
C VAL A 361 -3.75 -17.36 0.58
N LEU A 362 -4.83 -16.79 0.04
CA LEU A 362 -6.20 -17.21 0.33
C LEU A 362 -6.48 -18.62 -0.22
N PHE A 363 -6.04 -18.91 -1.44
CA PHE A 363 -6.19 -20.26 -2.02
C PHE A 363 -5.45 -21.31 -1.19
N GLN A 364 -4.21 -21.01 -0.78
CA GLN A 364 -3.45 -21.87 0.13
C GLN A 364 -4.18 -22.08 1.46
N PHE A 365 -4.73 -21.02 2.07
CA PHE A 365 -5.51 -21.13 3.30
C PHE A 365 -6.72 -22.06 3.16
N VAL A 366 -7.43 -21.99 2.03
CA VAL A 366 -8.55 -22.88 1.74
C VAL A 366 -8.04 -24.30 1.54
N ARG A 367 -6.99 -24.52 0.74
CA ARG A 367 -6.36 -25.84 0.50
C ARG A 367 -6.01 -26.54 1.82
N GLU A 368 -5.36 -25.83 2.74
CA GLU A 368 -4.97 -26.35 4.07
C GLU A 368 -6.17 -26.76 4.96
N ALA A 369 -7.38 -26.33 4.62
CA ALA A 369 -8.62 -26.70 5.29
C ALA A 369 -9.37 -27.87 4.63
N LEU A 370 -9.07 -28.19 3.36
CA LEU A 370 -9.71 -29.29 2.63
C LEU A 370 -9.11 -30.64 3.07
N GLN A 371 -9.86 -31.71 2.86
CA GLN A 371 -9.35 -33.08 3.00
C GLN A 371 -8.49 -33.49 1.80
N ASN A 372 -8.84 -33.00 0.61
CA ASN A 372 -8.14 -33.27 -0.65
C ASN A 372 -7.49 -31.99 -1.18
N ASP A 373 -6.30 -31.67 -0.68
CA ASP A 373 -5.58 -30.43 -0.96
C ASP A 373 -5.11 -30.29 -2.43
N TRP A 374 -5.06 -31.42 -3.16
CA TRP A 374 -4.53 -31.52 -4.52
C TRP A 374 -5.57 -31.27 -5.63
N LEU A 375 -6.86 -31.21 -5.29
CA LEU A 375 -7.92 -31.02 -6.26
C LEU A 375 -8.05 -29.53 -6.67
N PRO A 376 -8.10 -29.21 -7.98
CA PRO A 376 -8.38 -27.86 -8.48
C PRO A 376 -9.77 -27.34 -8.05
N PHE A 377 -9.82 -26.10 -7.58
CA PHE A 377 -11.06 -25.42 -7.22
C PHE A 377 -11.04 -23.93 -7.59
N GLU A 378 -12.23 -23.34 -7.65
CA GLU A 378 -12.46 -21.93 -7.91
C GLU A 378 -13.09 -21.25 -6.67
N LEU A 379 -12.72 -19.99 -6.45
CA LEU A 379 -13.40 -19.12 -5.49
C LEU A 379 -14.16 -18.02 -6.23
N ARG A 380 -15.43 -17.81 -5.87
CA ARG A 380 -16.28 -16.78 -6.47
C ARG A 380 -16.68 -15.75 -5.42
N ALA A 381 -16.49 -14.48 -5.70
CA ALA A 381 -16.99 -13.40 -4.84
C ALA A 381 -18.52 -13.28 -4.91
N SER A 382 -19.14 -12.63 -3.92
CA SER A 382 -20.60 -12.40 -3.88
C SER A 382 -21.18 -11.77 -5.15
N GLY A 383 -20.38 -11.03 -5.92
CA GLY A 383 -20.77 -10.44 -7.21
C GLY A 383 -20.67 -11.37 -8.42
N GLY A 384 -20.36 -12.66 -8.23
CA GLY A 384 -20.16 -13.62 -9.31
C GLY A 384 -18.78 -13.54 -9.99
N GLN A 385 -17.91 -12.62 -9.54
CA GLN A 385 -16.53 -12.53 -10.00
C GLN A 385 -15.75 -13.79 -9.62
N ARG A 386 -15.19 -14.47 -10.62
CA ARG A 386 -14.27 -15.59 -10.42
C ARG A 386 -12.90 -15.04 -10.02
N LEU A 387 -12.36 -15.54 -8.93
CA LEU A 387 -11.00 -15.27 -8.48
C LEU A 387 -10.08 -16.33 -9.10
N VAL A 388 -8.97 -15.88 -9.68
CA VAL A 388 -7.99 -16.76 -10.34
C VAL A 388 -6.72 -16.81 -9.50
N GLU A 389 -6.25 -18.00 -9.16
CA GLU A 389 -5.08 -18.16 -8.28
C GLU A 389 -3.78 -17.61 -8.86
N ASP A 390 -3.57 -17.70 -10.18
CA ASP A 390 -2.35 -17.23 -10.86
C ASP A 390 -2.24 -15.69 -10.90
N GLU A 391 -3.33 -14.98 -10.59
CA GLU A 391 -3.29 -13.52 -10.50
C GLU A 391 -2.67 -13.09 -9.18
N ALA A 392 -1.49 -12.49 -9.24
CA ALA A 392 -0.82 -11.88 -8.09
C ALA A 392 -1.51 -10.57 -7.62
N LEU A 393 -2.83 -10.45 -7.74
CA LEU A 393 -3.58 -9.28 -7.27
C LEU A 393 -3.68 -9.28 -5.74
N ALA A 394 -3.78 -8.08 -5.16
CA ALA A 394 -4.00 -7.93 -3.72
C ALA A 394 -5.50 -7.98 -3.38
N LEU A 395 -5.83 -8.43 -2.17
CA LEU A 395 -7.23 -8.57 -1.73
C LEU A 395 -8.03 -7.24 -1.81
N ASN A 396 -7.39 -6.10 -1.53
CA ASN A 396 -8.01 -4.78 -1.66
C ASN A 396 -8.27 -4.36 -3.11
N GLU A 397 -7.43 -4.79 -4.06
CA GLU A 397 -7.62 -4.56 -5.49
C GLU A 397 -8.78 -5.40 -6.04
N CYS A 398 -8.99 -6.60 -5.48
CA CYS A 398 -10.13 -7.46 -5.80
C CYS A 398 -11.45 -7.04 -5.12
N GLY A 399 -11.46 -5.94 -4.35
CA GLY A 399 -12.66 -5.48 -3.65
C GLY A 399 -13.13 -6.40 -2.51
N LEU A 400 -12.24 -7.24 -1.97
CA LEU A 400 -12.55 -8.22 -0.91
C LEU A 400 -12.44 -7.63 0.51
N VAL A 401 -12.33 -6.31 0.62
CA VAL A 401 -11.98 -5.58 1.84
C VAL A 401 -13.12 -4.58 2.16
N PRO A 402 -13.51 -4.40 3.45
CA PRO A 402 -12.94 -4.98 4.67
C PRO A 402 -13.44 -6.40 4.99
N SER A 403 -14.51 -6.84 4.33
CA SER A 403 -15.03 -8.19 4.51
C SER A 403 -15.69 -8.70 3.24
N ALA A 404 -15.54 -9.98 2.96
CA ALA A 404 -16.16 -10.62 1.80
C ALA A 404 -16.64 -12.03 2.14
N LEU A 405 -17.78 -12.39 1.54
CA LEU A 405 -18.26 -13.77 1.47
C LEU A 405 -17.88 -14.31 0.09
N LEU A 406 -17.19 -15.43 0.08
CA LEU A 406 -16.77 -16.16 -1.11
C LEU A 406 -17.52 -17.47 -1.17
N THR A 407 -17.75 -17.98 -2.36
CA THR A 407 -18.34 -19.30 -2.59
C THR A 407 -17.27 -20.19 -3.23
N PHE A 408 -17.03 -21.34 -2.61
CA PHE A 408 -16.15 -22.38 -3.12
C PHE A 408 -16.90 -23.24 -4.13
N CYS A 409 -16.26 -23.51 -5.27
CA CYS A 409 -16.74 -24.45 -6.27
C CYS A 409 -15.59 -25.32 -6.75
N TRP A 410 -15.81 -26.63 -6.93
CA TRP A 410 -14.86 -27.47 -7.66
C TRP A 410 -14.74 -27.01 -9.11
N ASP A 411 -13.55 -27.17 -9.69
CA ASP A 411 -13.35 -26.90 -11.12
C ASP A 411 -14.25 -27.83 -11.96
N ALA A 412 -14.68 -27.34 -13.12
CA ALA A 412 -15.59 -28.07 -14.00
C ALA A 412 -15.00 -29.43 -14.43
N SER A 413 -13.69 -29.46 -14.71
CA SER A 413 -12.94 -30.67 -15.05
C SER A 413 -13.01 -31.73 -13.94
N VAL A 414 -12.75 -31.32 -12.71
CA VAL A 414 -12.82 -32.18 -11.52
C VAL A 414 -14.23 -32.71 -11.31
N LEU A 415 -15.24 -31.85 -11.47
CA LEU A 415 -16.64 -32.25 -11.30
C LEU A 415 -17.08 -33.26 -12.37
N GLU A 416 -16.58 -33.11 -13.60
CA GLU A 416 -16.80 -34.06 -14.70
C GLU A 416 -16.12 -35.41 -14.42
N ASP A 417 -14.88 -35.40 -13.95
CA ASP A 417 -14.14 -36.61 -13.57
C ASP A 417 -14.79 -37.34 -12.38
N MET A 418 -15.24 -36.61 -11.36
CA MET A 418 -15.97 -37.20 -10.23
C MET A 418 -17.30 -37.82 -10.68
N ARG A 419 -18.03 -37.15 -11.57
CA ARG A 419 -19.26 -37.68 -12.17
C ARG A 419 -18.99 -38.91 -13.01
N ALA A 420 -17.90 -38.92 -13.79
CA ALA A 420 -17.49 -40.06 -14.60
C ALA A 420 -17.06 -41.26 -13.74
N ALA A 421 -16.47 -41.00 -12.57
CA ALA A 421 -16.10 -42.01 -11.58
C ALA A 421 -17.30 -42.53 -10.75
N GLY A 422 -18.51 -41.98 -10.93
CA GLY A 422 -19.70 -42.34 -10.15
C GLY A 422 -19.63 -41.90 -8.67
N ALA A 423 -18.71 -40.99 -8.34
CA ALA A 423 -18.56 -40.45 -6.99
C ALA A 423 -19.39 -39.17 -6.85
N GLU A 424 -20.30 -39.15 -5.87
CA GLU A 424 -20.91 -37.90 -5.41
C GLU A 424 -19.81 -37.02 -4.78
N PRO A 425 -19.88 -35.67 -4.92
CA PRO A 425 -18.97 -34.80 -4.18
C PRO A 425 -19.09 -35.13 -2.69
N ALA A 426 -17.96 -35.38 -2.03
CA ALA A 426 -17.93 -35.82 -0.63
C ALA A 426 -18.83 -34.94 0.25
N THR A 427 -19.65 -35.57 1.09
CA THR A 427 -20.60 -34.91 2.01
C THR A 427 -19.95 -33.88 2.93
N SER A 428 -18.64 -33.99 3.16
CA SER A 428 -17.85 -32.91 3.71
C SER A 428 -16.52 -32.79 2.98
N VAL A 429 -16.15 -31.55 2.67
CA VAL A 429 -14.90 -31.22 1.99
C VAL A 429 -13.80 -30.87 2.99
N LEU A 430 -14.17 -30.57 4.24
CA LEU A 430 -13.24 -30.14 5.28
C LEU A 430 -12.52 -31.30 5.96
N ARG A 431 -11.33 -31.02 6.49
CA ARG A 431 -10.65 -31.95 7.38
C ARG A 431 -11.49 -32.27 8.62
N PRO A 432 -11.48 -33.54 9.10
CA PRO A 432 -12.30 -33.96 10.23
C PRO A 432 -12.00 -33.21 11.54
N GLU A 433 -10.75 -32.76 11.72
CA GLU A 433 -10.32 -31.94 12.85
C GLU A 433 -11.08 -30.60 12.91
N LEU A 434 -11.30 -29.98 11.76
CA LEU A 434 -12.00 -28.70 11.66
C LEU A 434 -13.52 -28.86 11.81
N LEU A 435 -14.05 -30.02 11.40
CA LEU A 435 -15.45 -30.37 11.61
C LEU A 435 -15.78 -30.56 13.10
N ALA A 436 -14.84 -31.08 13.89
CA ALA A 436 -15.00 -31.24 15.33
C ALA A 436 -15.09 -29.89 16.08
N THR A 437 -14.48 -28.84 15.53
CA THR A 437 -14.49 -27.48 16.09
C THR A 437 -15.58 -26.57 15.51
N ILE A 438 -16.62 -27.13 14.88
CA ILE A 438 -17.68 -26.33 14.26
C ILE A 438 -18.48 -25.54 15.29
N GLU A 439 -18.51 -24.22 15.09
CA GLU A 439 -19.26 -23.27 15.90
C GLU A 439 -20.61 -22.91 15.25
N GLN A 440 -21.53 -22.36 16.05
CA GLN A 440 -22.73 -21.70 15.52
C GLN A 440 -22.45 -20.20 15.36
N LEU A 441 -22.86 -19.65 14.22
CA LEU A 441 -22.74 -18.22 13.97
C LEU A 441 -23.95 -17.52 14.60
N SER A 442 -23.73 -16.92 15.78
CA SER A 442 -24.73 -16.23 16.62
C SER A 442 -24.75 -14.73 16.42
#